data_AF-A0A848LJB4-F1
#
_entry.id   AF-A0A848LJB4-F1
#
_cell.length_a   1.000
_cell.length_b   1.000
_cell.length_c   1.000
_cell.angle_alpha   90.00
_cell.angle_beta   90.00
_cell.angle_gamma   90.00
#
_symmetry.space_group_name_H-M   'P 1'
#
loop_
_entity.id
_entity.type
_entity.pdbx_description
1 polymer ?
#
loop_
_entity_poly.entity_id
_entity_poly.type
_entity_poly.pdbx_seq_one_letter_code
_entity_poly.pdbx_strand_id
1 'polypeptide(L)'
;MTYLGPQLPPQLQILEPALTLFVRRAPGLPRDGLRFGETGSGAILRLDLRSPELDAGLRERLWQAHGKRTDAHGVLLLAETSNRSQHANATALVERLAKLLGDVLPEP
;
A
#
# COMPACT_ATOMS: atom_id res chain seq x y z
N MET A 1 22.10 4.23 1.02
CA MET A 1 21.15 4.31 -0.11
C MET A 1 19.81 4.75 0.44
N THR A 2 19.41 6.00 0.18
CA THR A 2 18.06 6.48 0.48
C THR A 2 17.12 5.87 -0.57
N TYR A 3 16.16 5.06 -0.14
CA TYR A 3 15.13 4.54 -1.05
C TYR A 3 14.17 5.69 -1.37
N LEU A 4 14.27 6.21 -2.60
CA LEU A 4 13.23 7.05 -3.16
C LEU A 4 12.06 6.12 -3.51
N GLY A 5 10.98 6.21 -2.73
CA GLY A 5 9.75 5.47 -2.98
C GLY A 5 9.18 5.73 -4.38
N PRO A 6 8.23 4.91 -4.84
CA PRO A 6 7.51 5.21 -6.07
C PRO A 6 6.83 6.57 -5.95
N GLN A 7 6.74 7.30 -7.07
CA GLN A 7 5.95 8.52 -7.14
C GLN A 7 4.47 8.18 -7.03
N LEU A 8 3.75 8.88 -6.15
CA LEU A 8 2.29 8.78 -6.07
C LEU A 8 1.66 9.53 -7.24
N PRO A 9 0.72 8.91 -7.99
CA PRO A 9 -0.03 9.62 -9.01
C PRO A 9 -0.85 10.76 -8.38
N PRO A 10 -1.16 11.84 -9.12
CA PRO A 10 -1.79 13.05 -8.57
C PRO A 10 -3.05 12.78 -7.73
N GLN A 11 -3.91 11.92 -8.24
CA GLN A 11 -5.15 11.47 -7.60
C GLN A 11 -4.94 10.73 -6.26
N LEU A 12 -3.75 10.19 -5.97
CA LEU A 12 -3.41 9.58 -4.69
C LEU A 12 -2.66 10.53 -3.74
N GLN A 13 -2.19 11.70 -4.20
CA GLN A 13 -1.47 12.66 -3.35
C GLN A 13 -2.36 13.20 -2.23
N ILE A 14 -3.67 13.32 -2.46
CA ILE A 14 -4.65 13.71 -1.43
C ILE A 14 -4.70 12.72 -0.25
N LEU A 15 -4.24 11.48 -0.45
CA LEU A 15 -4.19 10.45 0.58
C LEU A 15 -2.84 10.37 1.28
N GLU A 16 -1.83 11.10 0.82
CA GLU A 16 -0.46 11.04 1.35
C GLU A 16 -0.38 11.18 2.88
N PRO A 17 -1.14 12.07 3.54
CA PRO A 17 -1.12 12.17 5.01
C PRO A 17 -1.59 10.89 5.72
N ALA A 18 -2.46 10.11 5.08
CA ALA A 18 -3.04 8.88 5.65
C ALA A 18 -2.41 7.60 5.08
N LEU A 19 -1.45 7.74 4.17
CA LEU A 19 -0.85 6.64 3.43
C LEU A 19 0.57 6.39 3.94
N THR A 20 0.84 5.15 4.30
CA THR A 20 2.18 4.74 4.70
C THR A 20 2.63 3.55 3.87
N LEU A 21 3.78 3.70 3.21
CA LEU A 21 4.41 2.64 2.42
C LEU A 21 5.61 2.07 3.19
N PHE A 22 5.55 0.77 3.47
CA PHE A 22 6.64 0.01 4.07
C PHE A 22 7.24 -0.92 3.03
N VAL A 23 8.56 -0.87 2.84
CA VAL A 23 9.29 -1.90 2.10
C VAL A 23 9.95 -2.86 3.08
N ARG A 24 9.74 -4.16 2.89
CA ARG A 24 10.33 -5.22 3.70
C ARG A 24 11.29 -6.04 2.87
N ARG A 25 12.37 -6.50 3.51
CA ARG A 25 13.10 -7.68 3.03
C ARG A 25 12.35 -8.88 3.61
N ALA A 26 11.80 -9.74 2.77
CA ALA A 26 11.19 -10.97 3.21
C ALA A 26 12.29 -11.84 3.87
N PRO A 27 12.10 -12.28 5.12
CA PRO A 27 12.96 -13.33 5.66
C PRO A 27 12.62 -14.62 4.89
N GLY A 28 13.65 -15.27 4.33
CA GLY A 28 13.46 -16.63 3.81
C GLY A 28 12.93 -17.53 4.93
N LEU A 29 11.92 -18.36 4.64
CA LEU A 29 11.40 -19.33 5.60
C LEU A 29 12.47 -20.40 5.89
N PRO A 30 12.80 -20.70 7.16
CA PRO A 30 13.64 -21.85 7.46
C PRO A 30 12.83 -23.13 7.26
N ARG A 31 13.26 -23.98 6.32
CA ARG A 31 12.80 -25.37 6.21
C ARG A 31 14.00 -26.25 5.91
N ASP A 32 14.30 -27.15 6.85
CA ASP A 32 15.18 -28.32 6.71
C ASP A 32 16.47 -28.14 5.90
N GLY A 33 17.50 -27.59 6.56
CA GLY A 33 18.89 -28.04 6.36
C GLY A 33 19.63 -27.76 5.05
N LEU A 34 19.08 -27.01 4.09
CA LEU A 34 19.77 -26.69 2.82
C LEU A 34 19.85 -25.18 2.53
N ARG A 35 20.97 -24.76 1.90
CA ARG A 35 21.42 -23.37 1.70
C ARG A 35 20.37 -22.47 1.00
N PHE A 36 20.34 -21.21 1.47
CA PHE A 36 19.51 -20.07 1.06
C PHE A 36 19.05 -20.02 -0.41
N GLY A 37 17.74 -19.84 -0.60
CA GLY A 37 17.10 -19.43 -1.85
C GLY A 37 16.08 -18.31 -1.61
N GLU A 38 16.37 -17.13 -2.17
CA GLU A 38 15.53 -15.92 -2.30
C GLU A 38 15.15 -15.13 -1.04
N THR A 39 15.99 -14.12 -0.71
CA THR A 39 15.54 -12.89 -0.05
C THR A 39 14.47 -12.22 -0.93
N GLY A 40 13.20 -12.53 -0.68
CA GLY A 40 12.10 -11.86 -1.38
C GLY A 40 12.10 -10.37 -1.03
N SER A 41 11.90 -9.51 -2.02
CA SER A 41 11.56 -8.11 -1.76
C SER A 41 10.05 -8.04 -1.55
N GLY A 42 9.57 -7.35 -0.53
CA GLY A 42 8.14 -7.12 -0.33
C GLY A 42 7.83 -5.66 -0.10
N ALA A 43 6.64 -5.24 -0.46
CA ALA A 43 6.10 -3.94 -0.11
C ALA A 43 4.74 -4.11 0.59
N ILE A 44 4.41 -3.20 1.48
CA ILE A 44 3.14 -3.11 2.18
C ILE A 44 2.70 -1.65 2.13
N LEU A 45 1.47 -1.43 1.72
CA LEU A 45 0.82 -0.13 1.74
C LEU A 45 -0.29 -0.17 2.78
N ARG A 46 -0.24 0.80 3.70
CA ARG A 46 -1.24 1.04 4.72
C ARG A 46 -1.97 2.34 4.38
N LEU A 47 -3.29 2.31 4.32
CA LEU A 47 -4.12 3.50 4.19
C LEU A 47 -5.10 3.56 5.36
N ASP A 48 -4.96 4.59 6.20
CA ASP A 48 -5.82 4.79 7.36
C ASP A 48 -7.07 5.60 6.98
N LEU A 49 -8.19 4.92 6.79
CA LEU A 49 -9.45 5.59 6.41
C LEU A 49 -10.05 6.38 7.56
N ARG A 50 -9.55 6.25 8.79
CA ARG A 50 -10.00 7.07 9.93
C ARG A 50 -9.06 8.22 10.25
N SER A 51 -8.01 8.41 9.44
CA SER A 51 -7.08 9.51 9.63
C SER A 51 -7.82 10.85 9.72
N PRO A 52 -7.52 11.68 10.74
CA PRO A 52 -8.09 13.01 10.86
C PRO A 52 -7.55 13.97 9.79
N GLU A 53 -6.45 13.63 9.12
CA GLU A 53 -5.83 14.42 8.05
C GLU A 53 -6.51 14.23 6.69
N LEU A 54 -7.39 13.23 6.56
CA LEU A 54 -8.24 13.08 5.39
C LEU A 54 -9.42 14.06 5.46
N ASP A 55 -9.72 14.68 4.32
CA ASP A 55 -10.95 15.43 4.14
C ASP A 55 -12.16 14.59 4.54
N ALA A 56 -13.11 15.19 5.27
CA ALA A 56 -14.23 14.47 5.85
C ALA A 56 -15.14 13.84 4.76
N GLY A 57 -15.35 14.55 3.64
CA GLY A 57 -16.16 14.05 2.53
C GLY A 57 -15.45 12.95 1.74
N LEU A 58 -14.14 13.05 1.54
CA LEU A 58 -13.34 11.96 0.97
C LEU A 58 -13.32 10.73 1.88
N ARG A 59 -13.12 10.93 3.18
CA ARG A 59 -13.12 9.88 4.19
C ARG A 59 -14.43 9.10 4.19
N GLU A 60 -15.57 9.79 4.18
CA GLU A 60 -16.87 9.15 4.14
C GLU A 60 -17.06 8.33 2.86
N ARG A 61 -16.71 8.89 1.69
CA ARG A 61 -16.78 8.17 0.40
C ARG A 61 -15.90 6.91 0.40
N LEU A 62 -14.66 7.01 0.88
CA LEU A 62 -13.76 5.86 1.02
C LEU A 62 -14.29 4.82 2.00
N TRP A 63 -14.86 5.25 3.12
CA TRP A 63 -15.46 4.36 4.11
C TRP A 63 -16.68 3.62 3.55
N GLN A 64 -17.55 4.31 2.82
CA GLN A 64 -18.73 3.69 2.19
C GLN A 64 -18.32 2.67 1.13
N ALA A 65 -17.33 2.99 0.29
CA ALA A 65 -16.90 2.12 -0.79
C ALA A 65 -16.03 0.94 -0.31
N HIS A 66 -15.14 1.17 0.66
CA HIS A 66 -14.08 0.23 1.02
C HIS A 66 -13.98 -0.09 2.52
N GLY A 67 -14.84 0.46 3.38
CA GLY A 67 -14.83 0.19 4.82
C GLY A 67 -15.05 -1.27 5.20
N LYS A 68 -15.61 -2.11 4.31
CA LYS A 68 -15.69 -3.57 4.52
C LYS A 68 -14.36 -4.30 4.31
N ARG A 69 -13.38 -3.63 3.69
CA ARG A 69 -12.04 -4.18 3.39
C ARG A 69 -10.99 -3.71 4.40
N THR A 70 -11.39 -2.93 5.39
CA THR A 70 -10.51 -2.45 6.45
C THR A 70 -10.53 -3.37 7.66
N ASP A 71 -9.51 -3.27 8.49
CA ASP A 71 -9.49 -3.90 9.80
C ASP A 71 -10.37 -3.16 10.84
N ALA A 72 -10.37 -3.63 12.09
CA ALA A 72 -11.13 -3.02 13.18
C ALA A 72 -10.74 -1.55 13.47
N HIS A 73 -9.51 -1.16 13.10
CA HIS A 73 -9.01 0.21 13.23
C HIS A 73 -9.36 1.08 12.03
N GLY A 74 -9.97 0.53 10.98
CA GLY A 74 -10.31 1.26 9.77
C GLY A 74 -9.14 1.39 8.79
N VAL A 75 -8.15 0.51 8.91
CA VAL A 75 -6.96 0.51 8.06
C VAL A 75 -7.15 -0.46 6.89
N LEU A 76 -6.93 0.04 5.68
CA LEU A 76 -6.82 -0.76 4.48
C LEU A 76 -5.36 -1.18 4.27
N LEU A 77 -5.11 -2.49 4.19
CA LEU A 77 -3.77 -3.04 4.00
C LEU A 77 -3.66 -3.71 2.63
N LEU A 78 -2.66 -3.32 1.85
CA LEU A 78 -2.26 -3.98 0.61
C LEU A 78 -0.82 -4.47 0.74
N ALA A 79 -0.51 -5.65 0.21
CA ALA A 79 0.84 -6.20 0.20
C ALA A 79 1.18 -6.79 -1.17
N GLU A 80 2.44 -6.68 -1.57
CA GLU A 80 2.95 -7.16 -2.84
C GLU A 80 4.36 -7.75 -2.70
N THR A 81 4.57 -8.91 -3.32
CA THR A 81 5.83 -9.67 -3.29
C THR A 81 6.15 -10.34 -4.63
N SER A 82 5.39 -10.04 -5.69
CA SER A 82 5.49 -10.72 -7.00
C SER A 82 6.80 -10.42 -7.74
N ASN A 83 7.46 -9.31 -7.42
CA ASN A 83 8.71 -8.90 -8.06
C ASN A 83 9.90 -9.09 -7.13
N ARG A 84 11.07 -9.34 -7.73
CA ARG A 84 12.35 -9.39 -7.01
C ARG A 84 12.81 -8.04 -6.45
N SER A 85 12.27 -6.94 -6.99
CA SER A 85 12.62 -5.55 -6.63
C SER A 85 11.59 -4.94 -5.68
N GLN A 86 12.06 -4.30 -4.60
CA GLN A 86 11.20 -3.53 -3.68
C GLN A 86 10.52 -2.36 -4.40
N HIS A 87 11.21 -1.70 -5.34
CA HIS A 87 10.63 -0.63 -6.13
C HIS A 87 9.50 -1.14 -7.01
N ALA A 88 9.69 -2.26 -7.72
CA ALA A 88 8.65 -2.84 -8.57
C ALA A 88 7.41 -3.26 -7.76
N ASN A 89 7.60 -3.85 -6.57
CA ASN A 89 6.48 -4.19 -5.68
C ASN A 89 5.76 -2.97 -5.13
N ALA A 90 6.50 -1.90 -4.80
CA ALA A 90 5.91 -0.66 -4.33
C ALA A 90 5.11 0.04 -5.44
N THR A 91 5.65 0.12 -6.66
CA THR A 91 4.93 0.67 -7.82
C THR A 91 3.65 -0.10 -8.10
N ALA A 92 3.71 -1.44 -8.11
CA ALA A 92 2.54 -2.29 -8.30
C ALA A 92 1.47 -2.07 -7.20
N LEU A 93 1.88 -1.81 -5.95
CA LEU A 93 0.93 -1.46 -4.88
C LEU A 93 0.25 -0.12 -5.12
N VAL A 94 1.00 0.90 -5.56
CA VAL A 94 0.45 2.22 -5.86
C VAL A 94 -0.54 2.12 -7.02
N GLU A 95 -0.21 1.39 -8.09
CA GLU A 95 -1.12 1.16 -9.21
C GLU A 95 -2.38 0.40 -8.80
N ARG A 96 -2.21 -0.64 -7.98
CA ARG A 96 -3.34 -1.42 -7.45
C ARG A 96 -4.23 -0.60 -6.53
N LEU A 97 -3.65 0.30 -5.72
CA LEU A 97 -4.41 1.24 -4.90
C LEU A 97 -5.17 2.23 -5.78
N ALA A 98 -4.53 2.84 -6.79
CA ALA A 98 -5.17 3.76 -7.71
C ALA A 98 -6.36 3.09 -8.42
N LYS A 99 -6.18 1.86 -8.90
CA LYS A 99 -7.27 1.09 -9.51
C LYS A 99 -8.37 0.75 -8.52
N LEU A 100 -8.03 0.45 -7.27
CA LEU A 100 -9.00 0.14 -6.23
C LEU A 100 -9.86 1.35 -5.88
N LEU A 101 -9.24 2.52 -5.80
CA LEU A 101 -9.88 3.76 -5.35
C LEU A 101 -10.42 4.62 -6.49
N GLY A 102 -10.19 4.23 -7.75
CA GLY A 102 -10.53 5.04 -8.93
C GLY A 102 -12.00 5.44 -9.02
N ASP A 103 -12.92 4.61 -8.52
CA ASP A 103 -14.36 4.93 -8.50
C ASP A 103 -14.75 5.95 -7.42
N VAL A 104 -13.82 6.27 -6.50
CA VAL A 104 -14.06 7.09 -5.30
C VAL A 104 -13.26 8.40 -5.35
N LEU A 105 -12.08 8.35 -5.96
CA LEU A 105 -11.20 9.50 -6.11
C LEU A 105 -11.78 10.47 -7.14
N PRO A 106 -11.60 11.79 -6.92
CA PRO A 106 -11.94 12.76 -7.94
C PRO A 106 -11.10 12.50 -9.21
N GLU A 107 -11.69 12.74 -10.38
CA GLU A 107 -10.92 12.75 -11.63
C GLU A 107 -9.73 13.72 -11.52
N PRO A 108 -8.58 13.39 -12.14
CA PRO A 108 -7.34 14.16 -12.01
C PRO A 108 -7.43 15.60 -12.51
#